data_AF-A0A182JWX0-F1
#
_entry.id   AF-A0A182JWX0-F1
#
_cell.length_a   1.000
_cell.length_b   1.000
_cell.length_c   1.000
_cell.angle_alpha   90.00
_cell.angle_beta   90.00
_cell.angle_gamma   90.00
#
_symmetry.space_group_name_H-M   'P 1'
#
loop_
_entity.id
_entity.type
_entity.pdbx_description
1 polymer ?
#
loop_
_entity_poly.entity_id
_entity_poly.type
_entity_poly.pdbx_seq_one_letter_code
_entity_poly.pdbx_strand_id
1 'polypeptide(L)'
;IEPTQTASTYDLSKKAYVLVFHHDKFKDALHNRNGSAEDLKKLRQTLAHYRCDQLDVNENKNIDQVERKMEEIKKKDFTQYSCLIVFIMSHGNANDTIMAQDGKYYSFQKDVVELCTSNRTLNDKPKLFVVQACRGAAHIVTDATPSMSHKIDLVIFHSSFQGAVSFRDQKRGSFFMQAFLRLLHKHNNESIVKINTLLNQEFTQNG
;
A
#
# COMPACT_ATOMS: atom_id res chain seq x y z
N ILE A 1 15.93 -3.49 38.25
CA ILE A 1 16.55 -3.76 36.92
C ILE A 1 15.39 -3.92 35.96
N GLU A 2 15.00 -2.84 35.29
CA GLU A 2 13.96 -2.92 34.25
C GLU A 2 14.52 -3.68 33.04
N PRO A 3 13.77 -4.61 32.43
CA PRO A 3 14.22 -5.26 31.22
C PRO A 3 14.21 -4.22 30.10
N THR A 4 15.40 -3.91 29.61
CA THR A 4 15.62 -3.13 28.40
C THR A 4 14.92 -3.86 27.26
N GLN A 5 13.79 -3.34 26.77
CA GLN A 5 13.21 -3.78 25.50
C GLN A 5 14.22 -3.43 24.40
N THR A 6 15.09 -4.37 24.06
CA THR A 6 15.86 -4.31 22.83
C THR A 6 14.84 -4.32 21.70
N ALA A 7 14.71 -3.19 20.99
CA ALA A 7 13.91 -3.13 19.77
C ALA A 7 14.44 -4.19 18.79
N SER A 8 13.74 -5.32 18.69
CA SER A 8 14.11 -6.39 17.78
C SER A 8 13.90 -5.89 16.35
N THR A 9 14.99 -5.72 15.61
CA THR A 9 14.93 -5.42 14.18
C THR A 9 14.50 -6.67 13.41
N TYR A 10 13.63 -6.52 12.41
CA TYR A 10 13.27 -7.64 11.53
C TYR A 10 14.48 -8.08 10.70
N ASP A 11 14.66 -9.39 10.55
CA ASP A 11 15.62 -9.93 9.59
C ASP A 11 15.07 -9.79 8.15
N LEU A 12 15.57 -8.78 7.45
CA LEU A 12 15.26 -8.51 6.04
C LEU A 12 16.31 -9.09 5.07
N SER A 13 17.04 -10.12 5.49
CA SER A 13 18.10 -10.75 4.68
C SER A 13 17.56 -11.39 3.40
N LYS A 14 16.39 -12.05 3.48
CA LYS A 14 15.68 -12.65 2.35
C LYS A 14 14.97 -11.61 1.48
N LYS A 15 14.40 -12.07 0.37
CA LYS A 15 13.69 -11.23 -0.60
C LYS A 15 12.32 -10.79 -0.06
N ALA A 16 11.86 -9.63 -0.53
CA ALA A 16 10.49 -9.17 -0.34
C ALA A 16 9.56 -9.78 -1.40
N TYR A 17 8.35 -10.18 -1.01
CA TYR A 17 7.27 -10.37 -1.97
C TYR A 17 6.54 -9.04 -2.16
N VAL A 18 6.40 -8.60 -3.41
CA VAL A 18 5.74 -7.33 -3.72
C VAL A 18 4.51 -7.57 -4.58
N LEU A 19 3.34 -7.36 -3.98
CA LEU A 19 2.04 -7.42 -4.64
C LEU A 19 1.62 -6.02 -5.07
N VAL A 20 1.18 -5.86 -6.31
CA VAL A 20 0.75 -4.55 -6.83
C VAL A 20 -0.63 -4.68 -7.47
N PHE A 21 -1.62 -3.99 -6.93
CA PHE A 21 -2.89 -3.72 -7.62
C PHE A 21 -2.83 -2.33 -8.24
N HIS A 22 -2.86 -2.26 -9.56
CA HIS A 22 -2.79 -1.01 -10.30
C HIS A 22 -4.00 -0.90 -11.22
N HIS A 23 -4.92 0.00 -10.88
CA HIS A 23 -6.10 0.27 -11.69
C HIS A 23 -5.91 1.61 -12.38
N ASP A 24 -5.53 1.59 -13.65
CA ASP A 24 -5.39 2.78 -14.51
C ASP A 24 -6.59 2.93 -15.46
N LYS A 25 -7.08 1.80 -16.00
CA LYS A 25 -8.19 1.74 -16.94
C LYS A 25 -9.39 1.06 -16.29
N PHE A 26 -10.55 1.68 -16.41
CA PHE A 26 -11.81 1.21 -15.86
C PHE A 26 -12.80 0.94 -16.98
N LYS A 27 -13.82 0.12 -16.68
CA LYS A 27 -14.92 -0.19 -17.61
C LYS A 27 -15.63 1.08 -18.07
N ASP A 28 -15.84 2.00 -17.13
CA ASP A 28 -16.23 3.37 -17.45
C ASP A 28 -14.98 4.24 -17.62
N ALA A 29 -14.76 4.71 -18.84
CA ALA A 29 -13.59 5.50 -19.21
C ALA A 29 -13.51 6.85 -18.49
N LEU A 30 -14.62 7.37 -17.94
CA LEU A 30 -14.63 8.58 -17.12
C LEU A 30 -13.80 8.42 -15.84
N HIS A 31 -13.63 7.18 -15.38
CA HIS A 31 -12.82 6.86 -14.21
C HIS A 31 -11.35 6.57 -14.55
N ASN A 32 -10.92 6.66 -15.82
CA ASN A 32 -9.53 6.40 -16.19
C ASN A 32 -8.55 7.32 -15.46
N ARG A 33 -7.46 6.74 -14.97
CA ARG A 33 -6.54 7.33 -13.99
C ARG A 33 -5.27 7.88 -14.64
N ASN A 34 -5.40 8.59 -15.77
CA ASN A 34 -4.29 9.12 -16.58
C ASN A 34 -3.13 9.70 -15.73
N GLY A 35 -1.91 9.28 -16.07
CA GLY A 35 -0.70 9.55 -15.29
C GLY A 35 -0.37 8.48 -14.23
N SER A 36 -1.31 7.60 -13.85
CA SER A 36 -1.02 6.54 -12.88
C SER A 36 0.00 5.52 -13.41
N ALA A 37 0.16 5.38 -14.72
CA ALA A 37 1.22 4.56 -15.31
C ALA A 37 2.63 5.05 -14.93
N GLU A 38 2.83 6.35 -14.71
CA GLU A 38 4.12 6.89 -14.26
C GLU A 38 4.42 6.49 -12.81
N ASP A 39 3.40 6.30 -11.96
CA ASP A 39 3.59 5.74 -10.60
C ASP A 39 4.05 4.29 -10.66
N LEU A 40 3.43 3.46 -11.51
CA LEU A 40 3.84 2.08 -11.70
C LEU A 40 5.26 1.98 -12.28
N LYS A 41 5.60 2.85 -13.24
CA LYS A 41 6.96 2.95 -13.79
C LYS A 41 7.98 3.35 -12.73
N LYS A 42 7.69 4.37 -11.92
CA LYS A 42 8.56 4.78 -10.81
C LYS A 42 8.73 3.67 -9.79
N LEU A 43 7.65 2.95 -9.46
CA LEU A 43 7.68 1.80 -8.56
C LEU A 43 8.64 0.72 -9.07
N ARG A 44 8.52 0.34 -10.35
CA ARG A 44 9.43 -0.62 -10.99
C ARG A 44 10.89 -0.17 -10.93
N GLN A 45 11.15 1.10 -11.25
CA GLN A 45 12.50 1.67 -11.21
C GLN A 45 13.07 1.67 -9.79
N THR A 46 12.32 2.14 -8.80
CA THR A 46 12.77 2.19 -7.41
C THR A 46 13.04 0.79 -6.86
N LEU A 47 12.12 -0.15 -7.05
CA LEU A 47 12.24 -1.50 -6.48
C LEU A 47 13.30 -2.37 -7.17
N ALA A 48 13.76 -2.02 -8.38
CA ALA A 48 14.91 -2.67 -9.00
C ALA A 48 16.20 -2.56 -8.16
N HIS A 49 16.27 -1.60 -7.23
CA HIS A 49 17.39 -1.44 -6.29
C HIS A 49 17.23 -2.21 -4.97
N TYR A 50 16.15 -2.98 -4.81
CA TYR A 50 15.81 -3.71 -3.59
C TYR A 50 15.84 -5.22 -3.82
N ARG A 51 15.85 -5.99 -2.72
CA ARG A 51 15.80 -7.46 -2.76
C ARG A 51 14.39 -7.96 -3.10
N CYS A 52 13.92 -7.71 -4.31
CA CYS A 52 12.71 -8.33 -4.85
C CYS A 52 12.99 -8.93 -6.23
N ASP A 53 12.60 -10.19 -6.46
CA ASP A 53 12.83 -10.85 -7.75
C ASP A 53 11.97 -10.27 -8.87
N GLN A 54 10.68 -10.13 -8.57
CA GLN A 54 9.67 -9.68 -9.51
C GLN A 54 8.52 -9.04 -8.73
N LEU A 55 7.90 -8.03 -9.34
CA LEU A 55 6.64 -7.48 -8.85
C LEU A 55 5.47 -8.33 -9.37
N ASP A 56 4.61 -8.84 -8.49
CA ASP A 56 3.34 -9.48 -8.84
C ASP A 56 2.32 -8.37 -9.19
N VAL A 57 2.39 -7.90 -10.43
CA VAL A 57 1.58 -6.77 -10.92
C VAL A 57 0.25 -7.25 -11.48
N ASN A 58 -0.82 -6.76 -10.86
CA ASN A 58 -2.21 -7.05 -11.16
C ASN A 58 -2.89 -5.79 -11.68
N GLU A 59 -2.70 -5.54 -12.98
CA GLU A 59 -3.27 -4.38 -13.66
C GLU A 59 -4.75 -4.59 -14.01
N ASN A 60 -5.57 -3.58 -13.72
CA ASN A 60 -6.95 -3.45 -14.18
C ASN A 60 -7.80 -4.72 -13.96
N LYS A 61 -7.64 -5.37 -12.79
CA LYS A 61 -8.44 -6.53 -12.41
C LYS A 61 -9.88 -6.12 -12.07
N ASN A 62 -10.86 -6.89 -12.51
CA ASN A 62 -12.23 -6.79 -12.01
C ASN A 62 -12.35 -7.38 -10.60
N ILE A 63 -13.49 -7.20 -9.93
CA ILE A 63 -13.66 -7.64 -8.54
C ILE A 63 -13.35 -9.14 -8.35
N ASP A 64 -13.88 -10.02 -9.21
CA ASP A 64 -13.69 -11.46 -9.08
C ASP A 64 -12.22 -11.86 -9.23
N GLN A 65 -11.48 -11.14 -10.08
CA GLN A 65 -10.04 -11.35 -10.26
C GLN A 65 -9.24 -10.85 -9.06
N VAL A 66 -9.63 -9.74 -8.44
CA VAL A 66 -9.03 -9.25 -7.18
C VAL A 66 -9.24 -10.27 -6.07
N GLU A 67 -10.48 -10.74 -5.89
CA GLU A 67 -10.83 -11.74 -4.88
C GLU A 67 -10.06 -13.05 -5.08
N ARG A 68 -10.01 -13.57 -6.32
CA ARG A 68 -9.21 -14.77 -6.63
C ARG A 68 -7.74 -14.57 -6.31
N LYS A 69 -7.15 -13.43 -6.70
CA LYS A 69 -5.75 -13.13 -6.38
C LYS A 69 -5.53 -13.06 -4.87
N MET A 70 -6.43 -12.46 -4.11
CA MET A 70 -6.27 -12.39 -2.66
C MET A 70 -6.44 -13.75 -1.97
N GLU A 71 -7.30 -14.63 -2.49
CA GLU A 71 -7.36 -16.03 -2.05
C GLU A 71 -6.11 -16.84 -2.43
N GLU A 72 -5.45 -16.54 -3.55
CA GLU A 72 -4.11 -17.08 -3.85
C GLU A 72 -3.09 -16.62 -2.80
N ILE A 73 -3.06 -15.32 -2.48
CA ILE A 73 -2.14 -14.73 -1.49
C ILE A 73 -2.37 -15.33 -0.10
N LYS A 74 -3.62 -15.55 0.30
CA LYS A 74 -3.97 -16.21 1.56
C LYS A 74 -3.36 -17.61 1.70
N LYS A 75 -3.22 -18.34 0.58
CA LYS A 75 -2.78 -19.75 0.54
C LYS A 75 -1.31 -19.92 0.14
N LYS A 76 -0.69 -18.89 -0.43
CA LYS A 76 0.69 -18.93 -0.91
C LYS A 76 1.67 -19.16 0.25
N ASP A 77 2.71 -19.95 0.01
CA ASP A 77 3.83 -20.10 0.94
C ASP A 77 4.82 -18.92 0.79
N PHE A 78 4.99 -18.16 1.87
CA PHE A 78 5.93 -17.05 1.96
C PHE A 78 7.21 -17.36 2.74
N THR A 79 7.50 -18.62 3.07
CA THR A 79 8.66 -19.03 3.90
C THR A 79 10.01 -18.51 3.36
N GLN A 80 10.14 -18.40 2.05
CA GLN A 80 11.34 -17.89 1.37
C GLN A 80 11.46 -16.35 1.37
N TYR A 81 10.43 -15.62 1.79
CA TYR A 81 10.43 -14.16 1.83
C TYR A 81 10.60 -13.65 3.26
N SER A 82 11.27 -12.49 3.40
CA SER A 82 11.44 -11.78 4.67
C SER A 82 10.24 -10.89 5.00
N CYS A 83 9.58 -10.33 3.98
CA CYS A 83 8.46 -9.42 4.16
C CYS A 83 7.46 -9.46 3.00
N LEU A 84 6.27 -8.92 3.26
CA LEU A 84 5.25 -8.65 2.25
C LEU A 84 5.10 -7.13 2.08
N ILE A 85 5.11 -6.67 0.84
CA ILE A 85 4.80 -5.28 0.50
C ILE A 85 3.63 -5.28 -0.48
N VAL A 86 2.57 -4.54 -0.18
CA VAL A 86 1.38 -4.42 -1.02
C VAL A 86 1.19 -2.97 -1.44
N PHE A 87 1.25 -2.73 -2.74
CA PHE A 87 0.91 -1.44 -3.35
C PHE A 87 -0.49 -1.50 -3.94
N ILE A 88 -1.34 -0.54 -3.62
CA ILE A 88 -2.67 -0.39 -4.21
C ILE A 88 -2.79 1.01 -4.77
N MET A 89 -3.04 1.11 -6.07
CA MET A 89 -3.22 2.37 -6.79
C MET A 89 -4.55 2.30 -7.53
N SER A 90 -5.59 2.91 -6.97
CA SER A 90 -6.91 2.98 -7.59
C SER A 90 -7.65 4.27 -7.21
N HIS A 91 -8.92 4.35 -7.55
CA HIS A 91 -9.89 5.18 -6.85
C HIS A 91 -10.32 4.46 -5.57
N GLY A 92 -10.78 5.25 -4.60
CA GLY A 92 -11.37 4.71 -3.38
C GLY A 92 -12.53 5.57 -2.93
N ASN A 93 -13.27 5.07 -1.94
CA ASN A 93 -14.44 5.72 -1.37
C ASN A 93 -14.41 5.60 0.17
N ALA A 94 -15.48 6.04 0.83
CA ALA A 94 -15.65 5.90 2.28
C ALA A 94 -15.41 4.44 2.74
N ASN A 95 -15.06 4.30 4.03
CA ASN A 95 -14.81 3.00 4.68
C ASN A 95 -13.67 2.18 4.05
N ASP A 96 -12.63 2.86 3.52
CA ASP A 96 -11.45 2.22 2.94
C ASP A 96 -11.75 1.23 1.83
N THR A 97 -12.75 1.56 1.02
CA THR A 97 -13.12 0.75 -0.14
C THR A 97 -12.33 1.18 -1.37
N ILE A 98 -11.93 0.20 -2.18
CA ILE A 98 -11.10 0.40 -3.37
C ILE A 98 -11.89 -0.05 -4.59
N MET A 99 -11.93 0.78 -5.63
CA MET A 99 -12.64 0.45 -6.86
C MET A 99 -11.81 -0.50 -7.72
N ALA A 100 -12.39 -1.64 -8.13
CA ALA A 100 -11.86 -2.54 -9.13
C ALA A 100 -12.16 -2.03 -10.56
N GLN A 101 -11.59 -2.67 -11.58
CA GLN A 101 -11.73 -2.23 -12.98
C GLN A 101 -13.18 -2.14 -13.47
N ASP A 102 -14.05 -3.00 -12.97
CA ASP A 102 -15.46 -3.07 -13.36
C ASP A 102 -16.36 -2.09 -12.60
N GLY A 103 -15.80 -1.20 -11.78
CA GLY A 103 -16.52 -0.18 -11.02
C GLY A 103 -17.09 -0.67 -9.69
N LYS A 104 -16.92 -1.95 -9.36
CA LYS A 104 -17.27 -2.51 -8.06
C LYS A 104 -16.18 -2.24 -7.03
N TYR A 105 -16.51 -2.36 -5.75
CA TYR A 105 -15.60 -2.03 -4.65
C TYR A 105 -15.29 -3.25 -3.78
N TYR A 106 -14.05 -3.32 -3.29
CA TYR A 106 -13.61 -4.25 -2.24
C TYR A 106 -13.10 -3.46 -1.02
N SER A 107 -13.18 -4.07 0.16
CA SER A 107 -12.68 -3.50 1.40
C SER A 107 -11.17 -3.72 1.52
N PHE A 108 -10.41 -2.65 1.72
CA PHE A 108 -8.99 -2.75 2.04
C PHE A 108 -8.76 -3.59 3.31
N GLN A 109 -9.58 -3.39 4.35
CA GLN A 109 -9.38 -4.09 5.62
C GLN A 109 -9.73 -5.58 5.51
N LYS A 110 -10.94 -5.90 5.04
CA LYS A 110 -11.44 -7.28 5.00
C LYS A 110 -10.85 -8.09 3.85
N ASP A 111 -10.78 -7.51 2.66
CA ASP A 111 -10.44 -8.26 1.45
C ASP A 111 -8.93 -8.20 1.14
N VAL A 112 -8.16 -7.36 1.84
CA VAL A 112 -6.69 -7.29 1.69
C VAL A 112 -5.96 -7.58 3.00
N VAL A 113 -6.10 -6.72 4.01
CA VAL A 113 -5.29 -6.82 5.25
C VAL A 113 -5.58 -8.12 5.99
N GLU A 114 -6.83 -8.50 6.16
CA GLU A 114 -7.22 -9.75 6.83
C GLU A 114 -6.70 -10.99 6.09
N LEU A 115 -6.80 -11.03 4.77
CA LEU A 115 -6.31 -12.18 3.99
C LEU A 115 -4.79 -12.31 4.07
N CYS A 116 -4.04 -11.21 3.97
CA CYS A 116 -2.58 -11.22 4.18
C CYS A 116 -2.19 -11.63 5.61
N THR A 117 -2.92 -11.16 6.62
CA THR A 117 -2.59 -11.43 8.04
C THR A 117 -3.06 -12.80 8.52
N SER A 118 -4.00 -13.44 7.80
CA SER A 118 -4.41 -14.83 8.05
C SER A 118 -3.42 -15.87 7.53
N ASN A 119 -2.45 -15.47 6.70
CA ASN A 119 -1.44 -16.37 6.16
C ASN A 119 -0.34 -16.65 7.20
N ARG A 120 -0.31 -17.89 7.70
CA ARG A 120 0.61 -18.33 8.76
C ARG A 120 2.10 -18.17 8.40
N THR A 121 2.45 -18.27 7.12
CA THR A 121 3.85 -18.15 6.67
C THR A 121 4.35 -16.70 6.63
N LEU A 122 3.45 -15.75 6.90
CA LEU A 122 3.74 -14.33 7.11
C LEU A 122 3.72 -13.92 8.59
N ASN A 123 3.52 -14.85 9.54
CA ASN A 123 3.67 -14.54 10.97
C ASN A 123 5.08 -14.02 11.26
N ASP A 124 5.19 -13.01 12.13
CA ASP A 124 6.45 -12.37 12.56
C ASP A 124 7.26 -11.72 11.42
N LYS A 125 6.64 -11.52 10.26
CA LYS A 125 7.22 -10.84 9.09
C LYS A 125 6.52 -9.50 8.87
N PRO A 126 7.26 -8.43 8.58
CA PRO A 126 6.65 -7.13 8.33
C PRO A 126 5.78 -7.16 7.06
N LYS A 127 4.61 -6.54 7.18
CA LYS A 127 3.60 -6.40 6.13
C LYS A 127 3.38 -4.91 5.92
N LEU A 128 3.90 -4.40 4.81
CA LEU A 128 3.82 -2.99 4.45
C LEU A 128 2.73 -2.78 3.41
N PHE A 129 1.78 -1.91 3.69
CA PHE A 129 0.72 -1.51 2.76
C PHE A 129 0.91 -0.06 2.36
N VAL A 130 0.89 0.21 1.06
CA VAL A 130 0.99 1.57 0.50
C VAL A 130 -0.21 1.77 -0.42
N VAL A 131 -1.15 2.60 0.03
CA VAL A 131 -2.47 2.75 -0.58
C VAL A 131 -2.64 4.17 -1.12
N GLN A 132 -2.59 4.28 -2.44
CA GLN A 132 -2.90 5.46 -3.22
C GLN A 132 -4.34 5.38 -3.74
N ALA A 133 -5.29 5.73 -2.86
CA ALA A 133 -6.72 5.79 -3.14
C ALA A 133 -7.40 6.81 -2.21
N CYS A 134 -8.44 7.50 -2.70
CA CYS A 134 -9.24 8.41 -1.89
C CYS A 134 -10.03 7.64 -0.82
N ARG A 135 -10.44 8.32 0.27
CA ARG A 135 -11.26 7.75 1.34
C ARG A 135 -12.68 8.37 1.42
N GLY A 136 -13.18 8.95 0.33
CA GLY A 136 -14.46 9.68 0.29
C GLY A 136 -14.47 11.02 1.03
N ALA A 137 -15.61 11.74 0.99
CA ALA A 137 -15.84 12.97 1.77
C ALA A 137 -16.18 12.62 3.22
N ALA A 138 -15.65 13.37 4.19
CA ALA A 138 -15.87 13.13 5.61
C ALA A 138 -17.32 13.51 5.97
N HIS A 139 -18.23 12.55 5.99
CA HIS A 139 -19.38 12.65 6.88
C HIS A 139 -18.83 12.47 8.29
N ILE A 140 -18.89 13.53 9.10
CA ILE A 140 -18.45 13.51 10.50
C ILE A 140 -19.26 12.44 11.22
N VAL A 141 -18.65 11.28 11.37
CA VAL A 141 -18.95 10.32 12.42
C VAL A 141 -17.68 10.27 13.22
N THR A 142 -17.75 10.76 14.46
CA THR A 142 -16.67 10.65 15.44
C THR A 142 -16.29 9.18 15.54
N ASP A 143 -15.06 8.86 15.18
CA ASP A 143 -14.25 7.78 15.76
C ASP A 143 -12.86 7.87 15.12
N ALA A 144 -12.04 8.80 15.62
CA ALA A 144 -10.60 8.66 15.48
C ALA A 144 -10.20 7.37 16.22
N THR A 145 -10.28 6.24 15.53
CA THR A 145 -9.54 5.06 15.92
C THR A 145 -8.18 5.18 15.24
N PRO A 146 -7.08 5.31 16.01
CA PRO A 146 -5.81 4.83 15.50
C PRO A 146 -6.06 3.36 15.18
N SER A 147 -6.19 2.99 13.91
CA SER A 147 -6.12 1.57 13.53
C SER A 147 -4.66 1.12 13.61
N MET A 148 -4.07 1.25 14.80
CA MET A 148 -3.15 0.24 15.31
C MET A 148 -4.00 -1.01 15.53
N SER A 149 -4.35 -1.70 14.45
CA SER A 149 -4.97 -3.02 14.60
C SER A 149 -3.99 -3.82 15.47
N HIS A 150 -4.50 -4.54 16.46
CA HIS A 150 -3.74 -5.40 17.38
C HIS A 150 -2.96 -6.54 16.69
N LYS A 151 -2.74 -6.45 15.38
CA LYS A 151 -1.93 -7.34 14.58
C LYS A 151 -0.51 -6.75 14.50
N ILE A 152 0.40 -7.48 15.13
CA ILE A 152 1.84 -7.21 15.15
C ILE A 152 2.37 -7.26 13.70
N ASP A 153 3.46 -6.54 13.40
CA ASP A 153 4.14 -6.48 12.10
C ASP A 153 3.44 -5.72 10.94
N LEU A 154 2.52 -4.79 11.19
CA LEU A 154 1.82 -4.03 10.14
C LEU A 154 2.24 -2.56 10.08
N VAL A 155 2.46 -2.05 8.86
CA VAL A 155 2.63 -0.62 8.59
C VAL A 155 1.78 -0.25 7.38
N ILE A 156 0.99 0.81 7.49
CA ILE A 156 0.07 1.26 6.44
C ILE A 156 0.33 2.74 6.13
N PHE A 157 0.57 3.05 4.86
CA PHE A 157 0.70 4.40 4.33
C PHE A 157 -0.48 4.71 3.41
N HIS A 158 -1.16 5.83 3.65
CA HIS A 158 -2.26 6.32 2.82
C HIS A 158 -1.91 7.65 2.16
N SER A 159 -2.34 7.86 0.91
CA SER A 159 -2.18 9.12 0.18
C SER A 159 -3.08 10.27 0.66
N SER A 160 -4.11 9.98 1.46
CA SER A 160 -5.10 10.95 1.92
C SER A 160 -5.61 10.59 3.31
N PHE A 161 -5.79 11.61 4.15
CA PHE A 161 -6.64 11.51 5.34
C PHE A 161 -8.12 11.32 4.93
N GLN A 162 -8.96 10.75 5.80
CA GLN A 162 -10.41 10.63 5.55
C GLN A 162 -10.98 12.00 5.18
N GLY A 163 -11.68 12.12 4.06
CA GLY A 163 -12.25 13.38 3.58
C GLY A 163 -11.45 14.14 2.51
N ALA A 164 -10.21 13.76 2.20
CA ALA A 164 -9.36 14.48 1.25
C ALA A 164 -9.25 13.79 -0.13
N VAL A 165 -9.18 14.60 -1.20
CA VAL A 165 -8.93 14.14 -2.57
C VAL A 165 -7.44 13.85 -2.74
N SER A 166 -7.09 12.72 -3.34
CA SER A 166 -5.70 12.43 -3.69
C SER A 166 -5.31 13.13 -5.00
N PHE A 167 -4.29 13.99 -4.97
CA PHE A 167 -3.85 14.77 -6.12
C PHE A 167 -2.94 13.97 -7.07
N ARG A 168 -3.10 14.18 -8.38
CA ARG A 168 -2.29 13.58 -9.43
C ARG A 168 -1.97 14.56 -10.53
N ASP A 169 -0.74 14.51 -11.01
CA ASP A 169 -0.31 15.14 -12.26
C ASP A 169 -0.31 14.10 -13.39
N GLN A 170 -0.89 14.45 -14.54
CA GLN A 170 -1.05 13.51 -15.66
C GLN A 170 0.28 13.11 -16.32
N LYS A 171 1.35 13.90 -16.17
CA LYS A 171 2.68 13.66 -16.75
C LYS A 171 3.68 13.07 -15.76
N ARG A 172 3.48 13.28 -14.46
CA ARG A 172 4.43 12.91 -13.40
C ARG A 172 3.92 11.83 -12.45
N GLY A 173 2.63 11.50 -12.47
CA GLY A 173 2.02 10.57 -11.53
C GLY A 173 1.47 11.26 -10.28
N SER A 174 1.11 10.48 -9.26
CA SER A 174 0.58 11.02 -8.00
C SER A 174 1.67 11.57 -7.11
N PHE A 175 1.43 12.74 -6.50
CA PHE A 175 2.41 13.37 -5.61
C PHE A 175 2.85 12.44 -4.49
N PHE A 176 1.89 11.71 -3.89
CA PHE A 176 2.17 10.75 -2.83
C PHE A 176 3.07 9.59 -3.28
N MET A 177 2.77 8.89 -4.39
CA MET A 177 3.61 7.77 -4.82
C MET A 177 5.00 8.24 -5.23
N GLN A 178 5.10 9.38 -5.92
CA GLN A 178 6.40 9.95 -6.30
C GLN A 178 7.23 10.32 -5.07
N ALA A 179 6.63 10.98 -4.06
CA ALA A 179 7.30 11.34 -2.82
C ALA A 179 7.67 10.10 -1.99
N PHE A 180 6.74 9.15 -1.79
CA PHE A 180 6.98 7.93 -1.03
C PHE A 180 8.15 7.14 -1.63
N LEU A 181 8.15 6.89 -2.94
CA LEU A 181 9.20 6.12 -3.61
C LEU A 181 10.54 6.85 -3.61
N ARG A 182 10.55 8.18 -3.71
CA ARG A 182 11.78 8.98 -3.59
C ARG A 182 12.35 8.92 -2.18
N LEU A 183 11.52 9.11 -1.17
CA LEU A 183 11.95 9.08 0.24
C LEU A 183 12.39 7.68 0.65
N LEU A 184 11.65 6.65 0.25
CA LEU A 184 12.02 5.25 0.46
C LEU A 184 13.41 4.95 -0.11
N HIS A 185 13.71 5.42 -1.31
CA HIS A 185 15.01 5.25 -1.93
C HIS A 185 16.12 6.05 -1.25
N LYS A 186 15.85 7.32 -0.93
CA LYS A 186 16.82 8.22 -0.29
C LYS A 186 17.20 7.77 1.13
N HIS A 187 16.28 7.12 1.84
CA HIS A 187 16.42 6.70 3.24
C HIS A 187 16.34 5.17 3.39
N ASN A 188 16.85 4.42 2.40
CA ASN A 188 16.72 2.96 2.31
C ASN A 188 17.47 2.18 3.40
N ASN A 189 18.34 2.84 4.17
CA ASN A 189 19.07 2.30 5.31
C ASN A 189 18.45 2.69 6.66
N GLU A 190 17.30 3.38 6.65
CA GLU A 190 16.62 3.86 7.85
C GLU A 190 15.30 3.11 8.09
N SER A 191 14.75 3.23 9.31
CA SER A 191 13.44 2.65 9.63
C SER A 191 12.35 3.24 8.74
N ILE A 192 11.48 2.36 8.22
CA ILE A 192 10.34 2.76 7.38
C ILE A 192 9.43 3.78 8.07
N VAL A 193 9.38 3.78 9.41
CA VAL A 193 8.61 4.76 10.21
C VAL A 193 9.06 6.20 9.94
N LYS A 194 10.36 6.42 9.65
CA LYS A 194 10.89 7.74 9.30
C LYS A 194 10.26 8.28 8.02
N ILE A 195 9.95 7.42 7.06
CA ILE A 195 9.33 7.81 5.79
C ILE A 195 7.98 8.49 6.05
N ASN A 196 7.20 8.02 7.04
CA ASN A 196 5.91 8.62 7.37
C ASN A 196 6.08 10.05 7.88
N THR A 197 7.05 10.27 8.77
CA THR A 197 7.38 11.60 9.27
C THR A 197 7.79 12.54 8.14
N LEU A 198 8.65 12.08 7.23
CA LEU A 198 9.14 12.88 6.10
C LEU A 198 8.02 13.20 5.10
N LEU A 199 7.13 12.25 4.83
CA LEU A 199 5.96 12.48 3.98
C LEU A 199 5.04 13.54 4.58
N ASN A 200 4.73 13.44 5.88
CA ASN A 200 3.88 14.42 6.56
C ASN A 200 4.50 15.83 6.52
N GLN A 201 5.82 15.94 6.71
CA GLN A 201 6.50 17.24 6.58
C GLN A 201 6.37 17.82 5.16
N GLU A 202 6.56 17.00 4.14
CA GLU A 202 6.48 17.44 2.74
C GLU A 202 5.07 17.88 2.32
N PHE A 203 4.04 17.20 2.82
CA PHE A 203 2.65 17.55 2.51
C PHE A 203 2.06 18.65 3.41
N THR A 204 2.67 18.93 4.57
CA THR A 204 2.26 20.04 5.46
C THR A 204 2.97 21.35 5.11
N GLN A 205 4.18 21.31 4.58
CA GLN A 205 4.94 22.53 4.21
C GLN A 205 4.61 23.07 2.80
N ASN A 206 3.95 22.27 1.95
CA ASN A 206 3.60 22.63 0.58
C ASN A 206 2.07 22.76 0.35
N GLY A 207 1.27 22.73 1.42
CA GLY A 207 -0.18 22.95 1.39
C GLY A 207 -0.53 24.30 2.02
#